data_AF-A0A837KY21-F1
#
_entry.id   AF-A0A837KY21-F1
#
_cell.length_a   1.000
_cell.length_b   1.000
_cell.length_c   1.000
_cell.angle_alpha   90.00
_cell.angle_beta   90.00
_cell.angle_gamma   90.00
#
_symmetry.space_group_name_H-M   'P 1'
#
loop_
_entity.id
_entity.type
_entity.pdbx_description
1 polymer ?
#
loop_
_entity_poly.entity_id
_entity_poly.type
_entity_poly.pdbx_seq_one_letter_code
_entity_poly.pdbx_strand_id
1 'polypeptide(L)'
;MAIKERKLFLKTLKNARSRVVLLDRLKSSILDNTAVDLETVPFAGSNSTNLDEAIQCYIDYGELPLSGKIEDFWKAYEQALQKENSEDGC
;
A
#
# COMPACT_ATOMS: atom_id res chain seq x y z
N MET A 1 -14.66 -21.93 -11.82
CA MET A 1 -14.48 -22.15 -13.28
C MET A 1 -13.26 -23.03 -13.48
N ALA A 2 -13.36 -24.16 -14.19
CA ALA A 2 -12.23 -25.04 -14.46
C ALA A 2 -11.64 -24.76 -15.85
N ILE A 3 -10.34 -24.49 -15.93
CA ILE A 3 -9.64 -24.26 -17.21
C ILE A 3 -9.31 -25.62 -17.83
N LYS A 4 -9.95 -25.96 -18.94
CA LYS A 4 -9.74 -27.25 -19.64
C LYS A 4 -8.75 -27.17 -20.81
N GLU A 5 -8.38 -25.96 -21.23
CA GLU A 5 -7.51 -25.73 -22.38
C GLU A 5 -6.10 -25.34 -21.97
N ARG A 6 -5.08 -26.09 -22.43
CA ARG A 6 -3.66 -25.84 -22.14
C ARG A 6 -3.21 -24.42 -22.50
N LYS A 7 -3.60 -23.92 -23.67
CA LYS A 7 -3.21 -22.58 -24.14
C LYS A 7 -3.81 -21.49 -23.23
N LEU A 8 -5.07 -21.65 -22.83
CA LEU A 8 -5.73 -20.74 -21.90
C LEU A 8 -5.06 -20.77 -20.53
N PHE A 9 -4.76 -21.96 -20.01
CA PHE A 9 -4.06 -22.12 -18.73
C PHE A 9 -2.71 -21.38 -18.70
N LEU A 10 -1.87 -21.61 -19.71
CA LEU A 10 -0.56 -20.96 -19.81
C LEU A 10 -0.67 -19.44 -20.01
N LYS A 11 -1.67 -18.96 -20.76
CA LYS A 11 -1.92 -17.52 -20.93
C LYS A 11 -2.34 -16.89 -19.59
N THR A 12 -3.26 -17.52 -18.87
CA THR A 12 -3.71 -17.05 -17.56
C THR A 12 -2.56 -16.99 -16.55
N LEU A 13 -1.70 -18.01 -16.52
CA LEU A 13 -0.52 -18.02 -15.65
C LEU A 13 0.45 -16.86 -15.93
N LYS A 14 0.75 -16.62 -17.22
CA LYS A 14 1.60 -15.48 -17.63
C LYS A 14 0.99 -14.13 -17.25
N ASN A 15 -0.32 -13.99 -17.43
CA ASN A 15 -1.05 -12.78 -17.07
C ASN A 15 -1.10 -12.57 -15.55
N ALA A 16 -1.22 -13.63 -14.76
CA ALA A 16 -1.15 -13.54 -13.31
C ALA A 16 0.23 -13.04 -12.87
N ARG A 17 1.31 -13.61 -13.43
CA ARG A 17 2.68 -13.16 -13.12
C ARG A 17 2.93 -11.70 -13.51
N SER A 18 2.45 -11.26 -14.68
CA SER A 18 2.63 -9.86 -15.09
C SER A 18 1.87 -8.88 -14.18
N ARG A 19 0.70 -9.28 -13.66
CA ARG A 19 -0.05 -8.48 -12.68
C ARG A 19 0.67 -8.37 -11.34
N VAL A 20 1.28 -9.45 -10.85
CA VAL A 20 2.12 -9.41 -9.64
C VAL A 20 3.28 -8.43 -9.81
N VAL A 21 4.01 -8.52 -10.94
CA VAL A 21 5.13 -7.58 -11.21
C VAL A 21 4.67 -6.13 -11.29
N LEU A 22 3.48 -5.88 -11.86
CA LEU A 22 2.92 -4.53 -11.89
C LEU A 22 2.54 -4.05 -10.48
N LEU A 23 1.93 -4.92 -9.68
CA LEU A 23 1.56 -4.62 -8.29
C LEU A 23 2.80 -4.27 -7.46
N ASP A 24 3.86 -5.08 -7.54
CA ASP A 24 5.12 -4.84 -6.84
C ASP A 24 5.71 -3.47 -7.19
N ARG A 25 5.70 -3.09 -8.48
CA ARG A 25 6.18 -1.77 -8.93
C ARG A 25 5.34 -0.62 -8.40
N LEU A 26 4.02 -0.79 -8.35
CA LEU A 26 3.11 0.23 -7.81
C LEU A 26 3.31 0.39 -6.31
N LYS A 27 3.49 -0.72 -5.57
CA LYS A 27 3.83 -0.68 -4.14
C LYS A 27 5.11 0.09 -3.90
N SER A 28 6.21 -0.29 -4.56
CA SER A 28 7.48 0.46 -4.46
C SER A 28 7.31 1.94 -4.81
N SER A 29 6.56 2.27 -5.87
CA SER A 29 6.32 3.67 -6.24
C SER A 29 5.53 4.47 -5.19
N ILE A 30 4.77 3.82 -4.32
CA ILE A 30 4.04 4.47 -3.23
C ILE A 30 4.94 4.56 -2.00
N LEU A 31 5.56 3.45 -1.59
CA LEU A 31 6.28 3.33 -0.33
C LEU A 31 7.67 4.00 -0.40
N ASP A 32 8.40 3.83 -1.50
CA ASP A 32 9.78 4.32 -1.66
C ASP A 32 9.86 5.78 -2.12
N ASN A 33 8.73 6.40 -2.50
CA ASN A 33 8.67 7.75 -3.06
C ASN A 33 7.84 8.69 -2.19
N THR A 34 8.10 8.63 -0.88
CA THR A 34 7.48 9.48 0.13
C THR A 34 8.51 10.43 0.70
N ALA A 35 8.07 11.61 1.15
CA ALA A 35 8.95 12.59 1.76
C ALA A 35 9.23 12.33 3.26
N VAL A 36 8.44 11.44 3.88
CA VAL A 36 8.63 10.95 5.26
C VAL A 36 8.75 9.44 5.26
N ASP A 37 9.50 8.88 6.22
CA ASP A 37 9.57 7.44 6.44
C ASP A 37 8.23 6.90 7.00
N LEU A 38 7.49 6.17 6.16
CA LEU A 38 6.16 5.65 6.48
C LEU A 38 6.16 4.63 7.62
N GLU A 39 7.28 3.93 7.87
CA GLU A 39 7.39 3.00 9.00
C GLU A 39 7.33 3.74 10.36
N THR A 40 7.71 5.02 10.36
CA THR A 40 7.69 5.88 11.56
C THR A 40 6.36 6.58 11.80
N VAL A 41 5.47 6.62 10.79
CA VAL A 41 4.18 7.30 10.88
C VAL A 41 3.17 6.40 11.60
N PRO A 42 2.71 6.74 12.82
CA PRO A 42 1.78 5.89 13.54
C PRO A 42 0.43 5.82 12.82
N PHE A 43 -0.08 4.61 12.64
CA PHE A 43 -1.38 4.39 12.02
C PHE A 43 -2.04 3.13 12.59
N ALA A 44 -3.25 3.28 13.13
CA ALA A 44 -3.98 2.16 13.69
C ALA A 44 -4.88 1.53 12.61
N GLY A 45 -4.48 0.36 12.10
CA GLY A 45 -5.31 -0.51 11.27
C GLY A 45 -5.74 -1.78 12.02
N SER A 46 -6.43 -2.69 11.32
CA SER A 46 -6.84 -3.97 11.93
C SER A 46 -5.63 -4.87 12.22
N ASN A 47 -4.63 -4.85 11.33
CA ASN A 47 -3.40 -5.67 11.41
C ASN A 47 -2.13 -4.84 11.19
N SER A 48 -2.18 -3.54 11.45
CA SER A 48 -1.06 -2.63 11.23
C SER A 48 -0.91 -1.63 12.37
N THR A 49 0.34 -1.22 12.60
CA THR A 49 0.73 -0.28 13.65
C THR A 49 1.33 1.01 13.10
N ASN A 50 1.76 0.99 11.84
CA ASN A 50 2.27 2.14 11.11
C ASN A 50 1.63 2.26 9.72
N LEU A 51 1.88 3.40 9.06
CA LEU A 51 1.26 3.74 7.79
C LEU A 51 1.74 2.85 6.64
N ASP A 52 3.01 2.44 6.65
CA ASP A 52 3.56 1.50 5.67
C ASP A 52 2.79 0.16 5.68
N GLU A 53 2.73 -0.49 6.85
CA GLU A 53 2.00 -1.75 7.06
C GLU A 53 0.53 -1.61 6.64
N ALA A 54 -0.11 -0.49 6.99
CA ALA A 54 -1.51 -0.26 6.70
C ALA A 54 -1.78 -0.15 5.19
N ILE A 55 -0.91 0.54 4.44
CA ILE A 55 -0.99 0.63 2.98
C ILE A 55 -0.76 -0.74 2.35
N GLN A 56 0.22 -1.52 2.84
CA GLN A 56 0.45 -2.88 2.36
C GLN A 56 -0.78 -3.79 2.61
N CYS A 57 -1.39 -3.72 3.79
CA CYS A 57 -2.61 -4.45 4.12
C CYS A 57 -3.79 -4.08 3.22
N TYR A 58 -3.95 -2.80 2.88
CA TYR A 58 -4.96 -2.35 1.91
C TYR A 58 -4.72 -2.96 0.53
N ILE A 59 -3.48 -2.95 0.05
CA ILE A 59 -3.13 -3.43 -1.29
C ILE A 59 -3.27 -4.95 -1.40
N ASP A 60 -2.81 -5.71 -0.40
CA ASP A 60 -2.76 -7.17 -0.45
C ASP A 60 -4.06 -7.85 -0.02
N TYR A 61 -4.77 -7.24 0.94
CA TYR A 61 -5.91 -7.86 1.59
C TYR A 61 -7.19 -7.03 1.49
N GLY A 62 -7.13 -5.80 0.98
CA GLY A 62 -8.28 -4.90 0.90
C GLY A 62 -8.70 -4.32 2.25
N GLU A 63 -7.82 -4.35 3.26
CA GLU A 63 -8.10 -3.82 4.58
C GLU A 63 -8.20 -2.29 4.54
N LEU A 64 -9.37 -1.75 4.91
CA LEU A 64 -9.56 -0.31 5.05
C LEU A 64 -9.06 0.16 6.43
N PRO A 65 -8.77 1.46 6.57
CA PRO A 65 -8.60 2.09 7.87
C PRO A 65 -9.80 1.81 8.80
N LEU A 66 -9.62 1.96 10.12
CA LEU A 66 -10.68 1.70 11.11
C LEU A 66 -11.97 2.51 10.86
N SER A 67 -11.85 3.68 10.25
CA SER A 67 -12.99 4.52 9.85
C SER A 67 -13.74 4.02 8.61
N GLY A 68 -13.15 3.08 7.86
CA GLY A 68 -13.59 2.63 6.54
C GLY A 68 -13.25 3.58 5.39
N LYS A 69 -12.50 4.67 5.63
CA LYS A 69 -12.23 5.72 4.64
C LYS A 69 -10.79 5.66 4.14
N ILE A 70 -10.61 5.53 2.81
CA ILE A 70 -9.28 5.45 2.20
C ILE A 70 -8.48 6.75 2.36
N GLU A 71 -9.17 7.89 2.49
CA GLU A 71 -8.56 9.21 2.65
C GLU A 71 -7.76 9.33 3.96
N ASP A 72 -8.00 8.45 4.92
CA ASP A 72 -7.29 8.49 6.19
C ASP A 72 -5.81 8.13 6.05
N PHE A 73 -5.43 7.32 5.05
CA PHE A 73 -4.01 7.10 4.71
C PHE A 73 -3.31 8.41 4.36
N TRP A 74 -3.96 9.24 3.52
CA TRP A 74 -3.42 10.54 3.14
C TRP A 74 -3.36 11.50 4.33
N LYS A 75 -4.39 11.55 5.18
CA LYS A 75 -4.40 12.42 6.36
C LYS A 75 -3.25 12.13 7.31
N ALA A 76 -2.95 10.85 7.55
CA ALA A 76 -1.83 10.46 8.40
C ALA A 76 -0.49 10.89 7.79
N TYR A 77 -0.32 10.69 6.48
CA TYR A 77 0.86 11.16 5.75
C TYR A 77 1.02 12.69 5.80
N GLU A 78 -0.05 13.43 5.52
CA GLU A 78 -0.06 14.90 5.52
C GLU A 78 0.27 15.47 6.92
N GLN A 79 -0.25 14.86 7.98
CA GLN A 79 0.10 15.23 9.36
C GLN A 79 1.57 14.96 9.68
N ALA A 80 2.15 13.88 9.18
CA ALA A 80 3.57 13.59 9.34
C ALA A 80 4.44 14.63 8.62
N LEU A 81 4.09 14.99 7.37
CA LEU A 81 4.78 16.04 6.63
C LEU A 81 4.75 17.39 7.37
N GLN A 82 3.62 17.76 7.96
CA GLN A 82 3.52 19.02 8.71
C GLN A 82 4.41 19.03 9.96
N LYS A 83 4.58 17.88 10.62
CA LYS A 83 5.43 17.76 11.81
C LYS A 83 6.91 17.88 11.47
N GLU A 84 7.38 17.17 10.46
CA GLU A 84 8.77 17.23 10.00
C GLU A 84 9.18 18.67 9.64
N ASN A 85 8.35 19.36 8.86
CA ASN A 85 8.56 20.77 8.50
C ASN A 85 8.52 21.74 9.70
N SER A 86 7.91 21.35 10.82
CA SER A 86 7.84 22.17 12.03
C SER A 86 9.04 21.92 12.96
N GLU A 87 9.68 20.74 12.87
CA GLU A 87 10.84 20.36 13.67
C GLU A 87 12.16 20.90 13.09
N ASP A 88 12.25 21.11 11.77
CA ASP A 88 13.39 21.77 11.10
C ASP A 88 13.43 23.31 11.29
N GLY A 89 12.53 23.87 12.11
CA GLY A 89 12.35 25.31 12.33
C GLY A 89 12.88 25.87 13.66
N CYS A 90 13.75 25.16 14.39
CA CYS A 90 14.36 25.63 15.64
C CYS A 90 15.88 25.82 15.55
#